data_AF-A0A178LVB7-F1
#
_entry.id   AF-A0A178LVB7-F1
#
_cell.length_a   1.000
_cell.length_b   1.000
_cell.length_c   1.000
_cell.angle_alpha   90.00
_cell.angle_beta   90.00
_cell.angle_gamma   90.00
#
_symmetry.space_group_name_H-M   'P 1'
#
loop_
_entity.id
_entity.type
_entity.pdbx_description
1 polymer ?
#
loop_
_entity_poly.entity_id
_entity_poly.type
_entity_poly.pdbx_seq_one_letter_code
_entity_poly.pdbx_strand_id
1 'polypeptide(L)'
;MRPTLTPDQRHLLAFVGRSSGSALLDAFLEERALRSLLARAGGASGPTAPHGAPDWMTSYWTVGSKFISPRPGSGPPRATVTATQIQRLGQALPTALRSQIADLLTATRAEQHRTWQWCRCPHARTPPNAHSRPCSRYHPTDEEDREHYRRTTEMHEQADALLRRVLDLGADAQLDLFDQLT
;
A
#
# COMPACT_ATOMS: atom_id res chain seq x y z
N MET A 1 -9.38 -16.37 18.71
CA MET A 1 -10.29 -15.69 17.75
C MET A 1 -9.48 -14.71 16.92
N ARG A 2 -9.61 -14.73 15.58
CA ARG A 2 -9.06 -13.65 14.74
C ARG A 2 -9.70 -12.32 15.18
N PRO A 3 -8.96 -11.20 15.24
CA PRO A 3 -9.54 -9.90 15.47
C PRO A 3 -10.53 -9.61 14.34
N THR A 4 -11.82 -9.58 14.66
CA THR A 4 -12.86 -9.40 13.65
C THR A 4 -12.96 -7.93 13.29
N LEU A 5 -12.33 -7.53 12.19
CA LEU A 5 -12.66 -6.29 11.51
C LEU A 5 -14.05 -6.40 10.88
N THR A 6 -14.81 -5.31 10.88
CA THR A 6 -16.05 -5.24 10.10
C THR A 6 -15.74 -5.21 8.60
N PRO A 7 -16.71 -5.52 7.71
CA PRO A 7 -16.53 -5.36 6.27
C PRO A 7 -16.02 -3.96 5.89
N ASP A 8 -16.63 -2.91 6.43
CA ASP A 8 -16.20 -1.52 6.19
C ASP A 8 -14.76 -1.25 6.65
N GLN A 9 -14.33 -1.83 7.78
CA GLN A 9 -12.96 -1.69 8.27
C GLN A 9 -11.94 -2.39 7.36
N ARG A 10 -12.31 -3.54 6.78
CA ARG A 10 -11.46 -4.23 5.79
C ARG A 10 -11.33 -3.38 4.53
N HIS A 11 -12.42 -2.86 4.00
CA HIS A 11 -12.37 -1.97 2.83
C HIS A 11 -11.60 -0.67 3.11
N LEU A 12 -11.71 -0.12 4.32
CA LEU A 12 -10.91 1.03 4.74
C LEU A 12 -9.41 0.71 4.71
N LEU A 13 -8.98 -0.43 5.25
CA LEU A 13 -7.57 -0.85 5.17
C LEU A 13 -7.13 -1.16 3.74
N ALA A 14 -8.01 -1.72 2.90
CA ALA A 14 -7.70 -1.92 1.48
C ALA A 14 -7.44 -0.58 0.77
N PHE A 15 -8.25 0.44 1.07
CA PHE A 15 -8.05 1.78 0.55
C PHE A 15 -6.70 2.36 1.02
N VAL A 16 -6.40 2.27 2.32
CA VAL A 16 -5.11 2.71 2.88
C VAL A 16 -3.93 1.99 2.21
N GLY A 17 -4.03 0.67 1.99
CA GLY A 17 -2.96 -0.09 1.35
C GLY A 17 -2.75 0.30 -0.10
N ARG A 18 -3.82 0.53 -0.87
CA ARG A 18 -3.74 1.00 -2.27
C ARG A 18 -2.94 2.30 -2.40
N SER A 19 -3.10 3.24 -1.48
CA SER A 19 -2.40 4.54 -1.52
C SER A 19 -1.03 4.53 -0.85
N SER A 20 -0.77 3.57 0.05
CA SER A 20 0.49 3.48 0.81
C SER A 20 1.45 2.42 0.29
N GLY A 21 1.09 1.69 -0.77
CA GLY A 21 1.90 0.62 -1.35
C GLY A 21 2.13 -0.51 -0.34
N SER A 22 3.38 -0.94 -0.20
CA SER A 22 3.76 -1.99 0.75
C SER A 22 3.83 -1.52 2.22
N ALA A 23 3.64 -0.24 2.51
CA ALA A 23 3.81 0.30 3.86
C ALA A 23 2.77 -0.25 4.87
N LEU A 24 1.53 -0.48 4.43
CA LEU A 24 0.51 -1.12 5.30
C LEU A 24 0.88 -2.58 5.60
N LEU A 25 1.49 -3.29 4.65
CA LEU A 25 1.97 -4.65 4.87
C LEU A 25 3.12 -4.69 5.89
N ASP A 26 4.07 -3.75 5.81
CA ASP A 26 5.15 -3.59 6.81
C ASP A 26 4.56 -3.27 8.20
N ALA A 27 3.51 -2.44 8.25
CA ALA A 27 2.81 -2.10 9.49
C ALA A 27 2.09 -3.29 10.16
N PHE A 28 1.75 -4.36 9.42
CA PHE A 28 1.25 -5.59 10.03
C PHE A 28 2.36 -6.41 10.70
N LEU A 29 3.61 -6.27 10.26
CA LEU A 29 4.73 -7.03 10.81
C LEU A 29 5.44 -6.28 11.94
N GLU A 30 5.55 -4.96 11.83
CA GLU A 30 6.46 -4.14 12.65
C GLU A 30 5.77 -2.91 13.25
N GLU A 31 5.86 -2.74 14.57
CA GLU A 31 5.26 -1.59 15.25
C GLU A 31 5.85 -0.25 14.78
N ARG A 32 7.17 -0.23 14.56
CA ARG A 32 7.85 0.98 14.03
C ARG A 32 7.28 1.40 12.68
N ALA A 33 6.96 0.44 11.82
CA ALA A 33 6.40 0.70 10.49
C ALA A 33 4.97 1.25 10.62
N LEU A 34 4.17 0.68 11.52
CA LEU A 34 2.84 1.21 11.84
C LEU A 34 2.89 2.65 12.35
N ARG A 35 3.82 2.96 13.25
CA ARG A 35 4.01 4.31 13.77
C ARG A 35 4.41 5.28 12.66
N SER A 36 5.36 4.89 11.80
CA SER A 36 5.77 5.68 10.64
C SER A 36 4.61 5.91 9.67
N LEU A 37 3.77 4.89 9.41
CA LEU A 37 2.60 5.02 8.55
C LEU A 37 1.56 5.98 9.14
N LEU A 38 1.26 5.88 10.43
CA LEU A 38 0.32 6.76 11.12
C LEU A 38 0.85 8.19 11.30
N ALA A 39 2.16 8.39 11.32
CA ALA A 39 2.78 9.72 11.36
C ALA A 39 2.63 10.48 10.02
N ARG A 40 2.29 9.78 8.93
CA ARG A 40 1.98 10.42 7.64
C ARG A 40 0.62 11.11 7.75
N ALA A 41 0.64 12.38 8.13
CA ALA A 41 -0.54 13.22 8.07
C ALA A 41 -1.08 13.26 6.63
N GLY A 42 -2.39 13.09 6.47
CA GLY A 42 -3.04 13.11 5.18
C GLY A 42 -4.05 12.00 4.99
N GLY A 43 -4.41 11.77 3.74
CA GLY A 43 -5.45 10.85 3.33
C GLY A 43 -5.49 10.76 1.81
N ALA A 44 -6.41 9.97 1.29
CA ALA A 44 -6.72 9.97 -0.12
C ALA A 44 -8.22 10.17 -0.30
N SER A 45 -8.60 10.75 -1.44
CA SER A 45 -9.99 10.88 -1.87
C SER A 45 -10.07 10.64 -3.37
N GLY A 46 -11.17 10.06 -3.82
CA GLY A 46 -11.50 9.87 -5.23
C GLY A 46 -12.94 10.26 -5.53
N PRO A 47 -13.30 10.40 -6.82
CA PRO A 47 -14.68 10.67 -7.22
C PRO A 47 -15.61 9.48 -6.95
N THR A 48 -15.06 8.26 -6.82
CA THR A 48 -15.81 7.02 -6.58
C THR A 48 -15.11 6.17 -5.52
N ALA A 49 -15.89 5.28 -4.88
CA ALA A 49 -15.35 4.30 -3.96
C ALA A 49 -14.44 3.28 -4.67
N PRO A 50 -13.42 2.73 -4.01
CA PRO A 50 -12.65 1.60 -4.54
C PRO A 50 -13.56 0.41 -4.86
N HIS A 51 -13.16 -0.40 -5.84
CA HIS A 51 -13.91 -1.59 -6.24
C HIS A 51 -14.27 -2.49 -5.04
N GLY A 52 -15.55 -2.82 -4.89
CA GLY A 52 -16.09 -3.66 -3.82
C GLY A 52 -16.30 -2.95 -2.49
N ALA A 53 -15.79 -1.73 -2.31
CA ALA A 53 -16.08 -0.93 -1.11
C ALA A 53 -17.48 -0.32 -1.20
N PRO A 54 -18.11 0.03 -0.07
CA PRO A 54 -19.36 0.78 -0.07
C PRO A 54 -19.24 2.11 -0.81
N ASP A 55 -20.26 2.50 -1.58
CA ASP A 55 -20.26 3.71 -2.43
C ASP A 55 -19.89 5.00 -1.69
N TRP A 56 -20.19 5.06 -0.40
CA TRP A 56 -19.88 6.21 0.43
C TRP A 56 -18.38 6.33 0.78
N MET A 57 -17.60 5.26 0.64
CA MET A 57 -16.19 5.18 1.05
C MET A 57 -15.27 5.74 -0.05
N THR A 58 -15.46 7.01 -0.39
CA THR A 58 -14.69 7.72 -1.41
C THR A 58 -13.39 8.33 -0.88
N SER A 59 -13.13 8.23 0.42
CA SER A 59 -11.92 8.77 1.05
C SER A 59 -11.48 8.01 2.30
N TYR A 60 -10.23 8.17 2.70
CA TYR A 60 -9.73 7.82 4.03
C TYR A 60 -8.78 8.92 4.55
N TRP A 61 -8.66 9.03 5.87
CA TRP A 61 -7.77 9.98 6.53
C TRP A 61 -7.07 9.37 7.75
N THR A 62 -5.81 9.72 7.92
CA THR A 62 -5.03 9.43 9.13
C THR A 62 -5.30 10.52 10.16
N VAL A 63 -5.85 10.14 11.32
CA VAL A 63 -6.17 11.06 12.42
C VAL A 63 -5.64 10.48 13.72
N GLY A 64 -4.56 11.06 14.25
CA GLY A 64 -3.88 10.51 15.42
C GLY A 64 -3.41 9.07 15.16
N SER A 65 -3.80 8.12 16.01
CA SER A 65 -3.41 6.71 15.91
C SER A 65 -4.42 5.83 15.17
N LYS A 66 -5.21 6.40 14.24
CA LYS A 66 -6.26 5.68 13.52
C LYS A 66 -6.44 6.17 12.08
N PHE A 67 -6.98 5.29 11.25
CA PHE A 67 -7.57 5.63 9.96
C PHE A 67 -9.08 5.78 10.12
N ILE A 68 -9.66 6.76 9.44
CA ILE A 68 -11.10 6.98 9.42
C ILE A 68 -11.60 7.23 8.00
N SER A 69 -12.89 6.96 7.80
CA SER A 69 -13.64 7.33 6.60
C SER A 69 -15.09 7.68 6.97
N PRO A 70 -15.73 8.68 6.36
CA PRO A 70 -15.18 9.62 5.35
C PRO A 70 -14.28 10.70 5.98
N ARG A 71 -13.89 11.69 5.18
CA ARG A 71 -13.06 12.84 5.59
C ARG A 71 -13.54 13.53 6.89
N PRO A 72 -12.62 13.93 7.79
CA PRO A 72 -12.95 14.84 8.89
C PRO A 72 -13.67 16.10 8.41
N GLY A 73 -14.82 16.42 9.02
CA GLY A 73 -15.64 17.57 8.65
C GLY A 73 -16.73 17.27 7.60
N SER A 74 -16.76 16.07 7.02
CA SER A 74 -17.85 15.60 6.15
C SER A 74 -18.99 14.89 6.91
N GLY A 75 -18.96 14.93 8.25
CA GLY A 75 -19.88 14.21 9.13
C GLY A 75 -19.15 13.24 10.08
N PRO A 76 -19.91 12.43 10.85
CA PRO A 76 -19.32 11.43 11.74
C PRO A 76 -18.58 10.34 10.93
N PRO A 77 -17.43 9.84 11.43
CA PRO A 77 -16.76 8.70 10.83
C PRO A 77 -17.70 7.48 10.79
N ARG A 78 -17.81 6.86 9.61
CA ARG A 78 -18.59 5.64 9.39
C ARG A 78 -17.73 4.39 9.57
N ALA A 79 -16.45 4.47 9.21
CA ALA A 79 -15.45 3.45 9.50
C ALA A 79 -14.27 4.06 10.26
N THR A 80 -13.76 3.30 11.22
CA THR A 80 -12.56 3.65 11.98
C THR A 80 -11.74 2.39 12.23
N VAL A 81 -10.44 2.45 11.92
CA VAL A 81 -9.47 1.41 12.24
C VAL A 81 -8.33 2.00 13.04
N THR A 82 -8.15 1.51 14.26
CA THR A 82 -7.12 1.95 15.20
C THR A 82 -5.80 1.20 15.01
N ALA A 83 -4.70 1.81 15.46
CA ALA A 83 -3.39 1.18 15.54
C ALA A 83 -3.45 -0.18 16.24
N THR A 84 -4.16 -0.27 17.36
CA THR A 84 -4.32 -1.51 18.14
C THR A 84 -5.02 -2.60 17.32
N GLN A 85 -6.03 -2.26 16.51
CA GLN A 85 -6.67 -3.23 15.63
C GLN A 85 -5.71 -3.73 14.54
N ILE A 86 -4.88 -2.85 13.98
CA ILE A 86 -3.87 -3.22 12.97
C ILE A 86 -2.81 -4.15 13.58
N GLN A 87 -2.31 -3.82 14.78
CA GLN A 87 -1.36 -4.67 15.50
C GLN A 87 -1.93 -6.05 15.81
N ARG A 88 -3.17 -6.10 16.31
CA ARG A 88 -3.86 -7.36 16.59
C ARG A 88 -4.04 -8.19 15.31
N LEU A 89 -4.41 -7.55 14.20
CA LEU A 89 -4.54 -8.23 12.91
C LEU A 89 -3.18 -8.82 12.48
N GLY A 90 -2.11 -8.03 12.56
CA GLY A 90 -0.75 -8.45 12.27
C GLY A 90 -0.26 -9.64 13.12
N GLN A 91 -0.54 -9.60 14.43
CA GLN A 91 -0.24 -10.68 15.37
C GLN A 91 -1.01 -11.97 15.05
N ALA A 92 -2.22 -11.86 14.52
CA ALA A 92 -3.07 -12.99 14.16
C ALA A 92 -2.79 -13.57 12.76
N LEU A 93 -1.82 -13.02 12.01
CA LEU A 93 -1.49 -13.51 10.68
C LEU A 93 -0.84 -14.90 10.72
N PRO A 94 -1.24 -15.84 9.83
CA PRO A 94 -0.55 -17.11 9.67
C PRO A 94 0.92 -16.91 9.32
N THR A 95 1.80 -17.76 9.85
CA THR A 95 3.26 -17.69 9.61
C THR A 95 3.59 -17.66 8.11
N ALA A 96 2.93 -18.50 7.30
CA ALA A 96 3.14 -18.53 5.85
C ALA A 96 2.84 -17.18 5.17
N LEU A 97 1.81 -16.46 5.63
CA LEU A 97 1.45 -15.16 5.08
C LEU A 97 2.43 -14.07 5.54
N ARG A 98 2.90 -14.15 6.80
CA ARG A 98 3.95 -13.26 7.32
C ARG A 98 5.25 -13.40 6.53
N SER A 99 5.66 -14.63 6.20
CA SER A 99 6.84 -14.90 5.37
C SER A 99 6.70 -14.29 3.97
N GLN A 100 5.57 -14.50 3.30
CA GLN A 100 5.33 -13.91 1.96
C GLN A 100 5.39 -12.38 1.99
N ILE A 101 4.84 -11.74 3.03
CA ILE A 101 4.95 -10.30 3.21
C ILE A 101 6.41 -9.88 3.42
N ALA A 102 7.16 -10.60 4.26
CA ALA A 102 8.56 -10.29 4.53
C ALA A 102 9.45 -10.41 3.28
N ASP A 103 9.19 -11.42 2.43
CA ASP A 103 9.90 -11.62 1.17
C ASP A 103 9.63 -10.46 0.19
N LEU A 104 8.36 -10.07 0.04
CA LEU A 104 7.98 -8.92 -0.79
C LEU A 104 8.62 -7.62 -0.30
N LEU A 105 8.62 -7.37 1.02
CA LEU A 105 9.23 -6.17 1.60
C LEU A 105 10.74 -6.15 1.38
N THR A 106 11.40 -7.32 1.47
CA THR A 106 12.83 -7.46 1.18
C THR A 106 13.12 -7.14 -0.28
N ALA A 107 12.34 -7.70 -1.21
CA ALA A 107 12.46 -7.42 -2.64
C ALA A 107 12.22 -5.92 -2.95
N THR A 108 11.20 -5.33 -2.34
CA THR A 108 10.88 -3.90 -2.48
C THR A 108 12.06 -3.02 -2.02
N ARG A 109 12.65 -3.32 -0.85
CA ARG A 109 13.80 -2.58 -0.32
C ARG A 109 15.04 -2.76 -1.19
N ALA A 110 15.27 -3.96 -1.73
CA ALA A 110 16.36 -4.22 -2.65
C ALA A 110 16.23 -3.40 -3.95
N GLU A 111 15.03 -3.31 -4.51
CA GLU A 111 14.77 -2.51 -5.72
C GLU A 111 14.90 -1.00 -5.45
N GLN A 112 14.42 -0.52 -4.30
CA GLN A 112 14.65 0.86 -3.87
C GLN A 112 16.16 1.15 -3.72
N HIS A 113 16.91 0.24 -3.09
CA HIS A 113 18.36 0.37 -2.94
C HIS A 113 19.12 0.29 -4.29
N ARG A 114 18.58 -0.44 -5.27
CA ARG A 114 19.16 -0.49 -6.62
C ARG A 114 18.99 0.85 -7.36
N THR A 115 17.89 1.55 -7.11
CA THR A 115 17.44 2.68 -7.93
C THR A 115 17.50 4.05 -7.26
N TRP A 116 17.76 4.14 -5.95
CA TRP A 116 17.67 5.42 -5.20
C TRP A 116 18.63 6.52 -5.67
N GLN A 117 19.76 6.16 -6.30
CA GLN A 117 20.72 7.15 -6.81
C GLN A 117 20.50 7.52 -8.28
N TRP A 118 19.52 6.90 -8.94
CA TRP A 118 19.27 7.13 -10.36
C TRP A 118 18.77 8.56 -10.59
N CYS A 119 19.28 9.17 -11.64
CA CYS A 119 18.86 10.48 -12.11
C CYS A 119 18.23 10.33 -13.49
N ARG A 120 17.04 10.92 -13.64
CA ARG A 120 16.29 10.95 -14.91
C ARG A 120 16.30 12.35 -15.54
N CYS A 121 17.27 13.19 -15.19
CA CYS A 121 17.38 14.52 -15.78
C CYS A 121 17.91 14.43 -17.23
N PRO A 122 17.57 15.37 -18.11
CA PRO A 122 18.06 15.36 -19.50
C PRO A 122 19.55 15.76 -19.62
N HIS A 123 20.22 16.10 -18.51
CA HIS A 123 21.55 16.70 -18.50
C HIS A 123 22.70 15.69 -18.35
N ALA A 124 22.48 14.43 -18.74
CA ALA A 124 23.51 13.38 -18.66
C ALA A 124 24.75 13.70 -19.50
N ARG A 125 24.55 14.27 -20.69
CA ARG A 125 25.62 14.60 -21.65
C ARG A 125 25.81 16.09 -21.86
N THR A 126 24.77 16.88 -21.62
CA THR A 126 24.76 18.33 -21.88
C THR A 126 24.48 19.08 -20.59
N PRO A 127 25.33 20.06 -20.20
CA PRO A 127 25.08 20.85 -19.00
C PRO A 127 23.80 21.69 -19.15
N PRO A 128 23.10 21.99 -18.05
CA PRO A 128 21.89 22.81 -18.08
C PRO A 128 22.16 24.28 -18.46
N ASN A 129 23.38 24.77 -18.25
CA ASN A 129 23.81 26.13 -18.63
C ASN A 129 25.34 26.20 -18.77
N ALA A 130 25.85 27.32 -19.29
CA ALA A 130 27.26 27.54 -19.59
C ALA A 130 28.21 27.48 -18.38
N HIS A 131 27.70 27.66 -17.16
CA HIS A 131 28.49 27.65 -15.93
C HIS A 131 28.40 26.33 -15.17
N SER A 132 27.61 25.38 -15.67
CA SER A 132 27.37 24.09 -15.04
C SER A 132 28.08 22.97 -15.79
N ARG A 133 28.28 21.84 -15.10
CA ARG A 133 28.73 20.59 -15.72
C ARG A 133 27.54 19.69 -16.02
N PRO A 134 27.70 18.69 -16.92
CA PRO A 134 26.75 17.59 -17.03
C PRO A 134 26.50 16.94 -15.66
N CYS A 135 25.31 16.38 -15.49
CA CYS A 135 24.93 15.75 -14.23
C CYS A 135 25.83 14.55 -13.92
N SER A 136 26.42 14.54 -12.73
CA SER A 136 27.37 13.50 -12.28
C SER A 136 26.70 12.25 -11.69
N ARG A 137 25.36 12.25 -11.56
CA ARG A 137 24.61 11.11 -11.03
C ARG A 137 24.46 10.03 -12.10
N TYR A 138 24.24 8.79 -11.67
CA TYR A 138 23.97 7.70 -12.59
C TYR A 138 22.65 7.91 -13.33
N HIS A 139 22.66 7.84 -14.66
CA HIS A 139 21.46 7.86 -15.48
C HIS A 139 21.24 6.44 -15.98
N PRO A 140 20.10 5.79 -15.65
CA PRO A 140 19.83 4.45 -16.11
C PRO A 140 19.69 4.45 -17.64
N THR A 141 20.04 3.34 -18.24
CA THR A 141 19.66 3.04 -19.62
C THR A 141 18.15 2.84 -19.73
N ASP A 142 17.60 2.99 -20.94
CA ASP A 142 16.17 2.74 -21.19
C ASP A 142 15.76 1.30 -20.86
N GLU A 143 16.67 0.35 -20.95
CA GLU A 143 16.44 -1.04 -20.55
C GLU A 143 16.33 -1.19 -19.03
N GLU A 144 17.25 -0.58 -18.28
CA GLU A 144 17.21 -0.60 -16.81
C GLU A 144 15.98 0.10 -16.25
N ASP A 145 15.55 1.21 -16.87
CA ASP A 145 14.36 1.94 -16.44
C ASP A 145 13.08 1.15 -16.76
N ARG A 146 12.99 0.53 -17.95
CA ARG A 146 11.88 -0.39 -18.28
C ARG A 146 11.81 -1.58 -17.32
N GLU A 147 12.96 -2.18 -17.01
CA GLU A 147 13.03 -3.29 -16.05
C GLU A 147 12.62 -2.85 -14.63
N HIS A 148 13.03 -1.65 -14.20
CA HIS A 148 12.59 -1.07 -12.93
C HIS A 148 11.07 -0.90 -12.87
N TYR A 149 10.45 -0.34 -13.91
CA TYR A 149 9.01 -0.18 -13.96
C TYR A 149 8.28 -1.52 -13.97
N ARG A 150 8.77 -2.49 -14.74
CA ARG A 150 8.21 -3.85 -14.76
C ARG A 150 8.22 -4.47 -13.35
N ARG A 151 9.37 -4.46 -12.66
CA ARG A 151 9.51 -4.98 -11.29
C ARG A 151 8.61 -4.25 -10.30
N THR A 152 8.55 -2.93 -10.39
CA THR A 152 7.72 -2.12 -9.48
C THR A 152 6.23 -2.43 -9.66
N THR A 153 5.78 -2.63 -10.90
CA THR A 153 4.41 -3.06 -11.19
C THR A 153 4.13 -4.45 -10.62
N GLU A 154 5.01 -5.42 -10.85
CA GLU A 154 4.87 -6.78 -10.29
C GLU A 154 4.81 -6.76 -8.75
N MET A 155 5.67 -5.97 -8.11
CA MET A 155 5.66 -5.81 -6.65
C MET A 155 4.37 -5.15 -6.15
N HIS A 156 3.82 -4.18 -6.88
CA HIS A 156 2.53 -3.56 -6.54
C HIS A 156 1.37 -4.55 -6.66
N GLU A 157 1.33 -5.36 -7.72
CA GLU A 157 0.30 -6.39 -7.89
C GLU A 157 0.38 -7.45 -6.79
N GLN A 158 1.59 -7.90 -6.45
CA GLN A 158 1.82 -8.82 -5.33
C GLN A 158 1.42 -8.21 -3.99
N ALA A 159 1.70 -6.92 -3.77
CA ALA A 159 1.28 -6.22 -2.55
C ALA A 159 -0.24 -6.17 -2.43
N ASP A 160 -0.95 -5.84 -3.52
CA ASP A 160 -2.42 -5.81 -3.54
C ASP A 160 -3.00 -7.20 -3.27
N ALA A 161 -2.49 -8.24 -3.93
CA ALA A 161 -2.94 -9.61 -3.74
C ALA A 161 -2.74 -10.09 -2.28
N LEU A 162 -1.58 -9.81 -1.69
CA LEU A 162 -1.32 -10.15 -0.29
C LEU A 162 -2.21 -9.36 0.67
N LEU A 163 -2.43 -8.07 0.41
CA LEU A 163 -3.31 -7.23 1.22
C LEU A 163 -4.75 -7.75 1.19
N ARG A 164 -5.27 -8.10 0.02
CA ARG A 164 -6.60 -8.68 -0.13
C ARG A 164 -6.74 -9.98 0.64
N ARG A 165 -5.73 -10.85 0.62
CA ARG A 165 -5.68 -12.09 1.41
C ARG A 165 -5.62 -11.85 2.91
N VAL A 166 -4.85 -10.86 3.37
CA VAL A 166 -4.80 -10.45 4.79
C VAL A 166 -6.17 -9.96 5.26
N LEU A 167 -6.86 -9.20 4.42
CA LEU A 167 -8.14 -8.58 4.74
C LEU A 167 -9.35 -9.47 4.45
N ASP A 168 -9.14 -10.67 3.89
CA ASP A 168 -10.22 -11.58 3.49
C ASP A 168 -11.18 -10.97 2.45
N LEU A 169 -10.63 -10.16 1.54
CA LEU A 169 -11.37 -9.47 0.48
C LEU A 169 -11.27 -10.26 -0.83
N GLY A 170 -12.26 -11.12 -1.07
CA GLY A 170 -12.31 -11.99 -2.25
C GLY A 170 -12.77 -13.42 -1.97
N ALA A 171 -13.07 -13.77 -0.72
CA ALA A 171 -13.66 -15.06 -0.37
C ALA A 171 -15.07 -15.26 -0.97
N ASP A 172 -15.82 -14.18 -1.18
CA ASP A 172 -17.18 -14.23 -1.75
C ASP A 172 -17.18 -14.71 -3.21
N ALA A 173 -16.13 -14.40 -3.99
CA ALA A 173 -16.01 -14.88 -5.38
C ALA A 173 -15.72 -16.39 -5.48
N GLN A 174 -15.18 -17.00 -4.42
CA GLN A 174 -14.99 -18.44 -4.36
C GLN A 174 -16.26 -19.16 -3.91
N LEU A 175 -17.08 -18.55 -3.05
CA LEU A 175 -18.37 -19.11 -2.61
C LEU A 175 -19.41 -19.08 -3.74
N ASP A 176 -19.46 -18.00 -4.53
CA ASP A 176 -20.33 -17.89 -5.71
C ASP A 176 -20.05 -18.98 -6.78
N LEU A 177 -18.82 -19.51 -6.84
CA LEU A 177 -18.47 -20.57 -7.79
C LEU A 177 -19.01 -21.95 -7.38
N PHE A 178 -19.27 -22.16 -6.10
CA PHE A 178 -19.85 -23.41 -5.58
C PHE A 178 -21.38 -23.37 -5.50
N ASP A 179 -21.98 -22.19 -5.31
CA ASP A 179 -23.44 -22.02 -5.33
C ASP A 179 -24.03 -22.12 -6.75
N GLN A 180 -23.21 -21.98 -7.80
CA GLN A 180 -23.61 -22.21 -9.20
C GLN A 180 -23.58 -23.69 -9.64
N LEU A 181 -23.28 -24.61 -8.72
CA LEU A 181 -23.20 -26.06 -8.99
C LEU A 181 -24.33 -26.88 -8.31
N THR A 182 -25.35 -26.22 -7.77
CA THR A 182 -26.59 -26.85 -7.25
C THR A 182 -27.80 -26.44 -8.06
#